data_AF-D1BSV9-F1
#
_entry.id   AF-D1BSV9-F1
#
_cell.length_a   1.000
_cell.length_b   1.000
_cell.length_c   1.000
_cell.angle_alpha   90.00
_cell.angle_beta   90.00
_cell.angle_gamma   90.00
#
_symmetry.space_group_name_H-M   'P 1'
#
loop_
_entity.id
_entity.type
_entity.pdbx_description
1 polymer ?
#
loop_
_entity_poly.entity_id
_entity_poly.type
_entity_poly.pdbx_seq_one_letter_code
_entity_poly.pdbx_strand_id
1 'polypeptide(L)'
;MWWAIWGVLVVGTLVGAFFLARELWRKGVALARALGEAGAALGAASERIGEAVEQAQEHPVDTSPTIFEDRTVLHERVALLREARAERAEARRARWWGTARGWSLDGWLADRQAARRKR
;
A
#
# COMPACT_ATOMS: atom_id res chain seq x y z
N MET A 1 3.89 -2.32 -60.60
CA MET A 1 4.71 -1.64 -59.55
C MET A 1 3.89 -1.13 -58.36
N TRP A 2 2.67 -0.62 -58.55
CA TRP A 2 1.83 -0.07 -57.46
C TRP A 2 1.43 -1.07 -56.35
N TRP A 3 1.18 -2.34 -56.69
CA TRP A 3 0.82 -3.39 -55.73
C TRP A 3 1.90 -3.64 -54.65
N ALA A 4 3.17 -3.48 -55.00
CA ALA A 4 4.27 -3.65 -54.05
C ALA A 4 4.28 -2.53 -52.99
N ILE A 5 3.90 -1.30 -53.37
CA ILE A 5 3.81 -0.16 -52.45
C ILE A 5 2.73 -0.43 -51.40
N TRP A 6 1.54 -0.87 -51.84
CA TRP A 6 0.46 -1.25 -50.92
C TRP A 6 0.83 -2.43 -50.01
N GLY A 7 1.51 -3.45 -50.56
CA GLY A 7 2.00 -4.58 -49.76
C GLY A 7 2.95 -4.15 -48.65
N VAL A 8 3.95 -3.31 -48.97
CA VAL A 8 4.90 -2.79 -47.97
C VAL A 8 4.20 -1.93 -46.93
N LEU A 9 3.23 -1.10 -47.34
CA LEU A 9 2.49 -0.24 -46.41
C LEU A 9 1.69 -1.07 -45.40
N VAL A 10 0.95 -2.08 -45.89
CA VAL A 10 0.13 -2.96 -45.05
C VAL A 10 1.02 -3.77 -44.11
N VAL A 11 2.10 -4.37 -44.62
CA VAL A 11 3.05 -5.15 -43.80
C VAL A 11 3.72 -4.26 -42.75
N GLY A 12 4.17 -3.06 -43.13
CA GLY A 12 4.76 -2.11 -42.19
C GLY A 12 3.80 -1.74 -41.05
N THR A 13 2.53 -1.52 -41.39
CA THR A 13 1.49 -1.19 -40.40
C THR A 13 1.19 -2.38 -39.48
N LEU A 14 1.08 -3.60 -40.04
CA LEU A 14 0.84 -4.82 -39.26
C LEU A 14 2.00 -5.14 -38.32
N VAL A 15 3.24 -4.99 -38.79
CA VAL A 15 4.43 -5.17 -37.95
C VAL A 15 4.43 -4.14 -36.82
N GLY A 16 4.21 -2.86 -37.13
CA GLY A 16 4.09 -1.81 -36.11
C GLY A 16 3.00 -2.11 -35.07
N ALA A 17 1.81 -2.49 -35.53
CA ALA A 17 0.69 -2.84 -34.66
C ALA A 17 0.99 -4.08 -33.79
N PHE A 18 1.66 -5.08 -34.35
CA PHE A 18 2.04 -6.30 -33.63
C PHE A 18 3.03 -6.02 -32.50
N PHE A 19 4.07 -5.22 -32.78
CA PHE A 19 5.03 -4.81 -31.75
C PHE A 19 4.36 -3.99 -30.66
N LEU A 20 3.47 -3.07 -31.03
CA LEU A 20 2.72 -2.24 -30.09
C LEU A 20 1.80 -3.09 -29.21
N ALA A 21 1.02 -3.99 -29.81
CA ALA A 21 0.13 -4.89 -29.08
C ALA A 21 0.90 -5.81 -28.12
N ARG A 22 2.06 -6.34 -28.54
CA ARG A 22 2.93 -7.17 -27.70
C ARG A 22 3.47 -6.39 -26.50
N GLU A 23 3.92 -5.16 -26.71
CA GLU A 23 4.45 -4.34 -25.62
C GLU A 23 3.34 -3.92 -24.65
N LEU A 24 2.17 -3.53 -25.18
CA LEU A 24 1.00 -3.22 -24.36
C LEU A 24 0.54 -4.42 -23.56
N TRP A 25 0.52 -5.62 -24.14
CA TRP A 25 0.14 -6.84 -23.44
C TRP A 25 1.05 -7.10 -22.25
N ARG A 26 2.38 -7.01 -22.45
CA ARG A 26 3.34 -7.21 -21.36
C ARG A 26 3.16 -6.19 -20.24
N LYS A 27 2.93 -4.91 -20.57
CA LYS A 27 2.69 -3.84 -19.59
C LYS A 27 1.33 -4.01 -18.89
N GLY A 28 0.29 -4.36 -19.63
CA GLY A 28 -1.06 -4.60 -19.13
C GLY A 28 -1.13 -5.77 -18.17
N VAL A 29 -0.45 -6.89 -18.46
CA VAL A 29 -0.37 -8.04 -17.54
C VAL A 29 0.38 -7.68 -16.26
N ALA A 30 1.48 -6.92 -16.36
CA ALA A 30 2.20 -6.45 -15.18
C ALA A 30 1.32 -5.54 -14.31
N LEU A 31 0.56 -4.63 -14.94
CA LEU A 31 -0.39 -3.76 -14.26
C LEU A 31 -1.52 -4.55 -13.60
N ALA A 32 -2.10 -5.53 -14.31
CA ALA A 32 -3.17 -6.37 -13.78
C ALA A 32 -2.72 -7.19 -12.57
N ARG A 33 -1.48 -7.70 -12.57
CA ARG A 33 -0.89 -8.38 -11.40
C ARG A 33 -0.72 -7.44 -10.23
N ALA A 34 -0.13 -6.27 -10.44
CA ALA A 34 0.02 -5.27 -9.39
C ALA A 34 -1.34 -4.81 -8.83
N LEU A 35 -2.34 -4.68 -9.69
CA LEU A 35 -3.70 -4.35 -9.28
C LEU A 35 -4.35 -5.49 -8.49
N GLY A 36 -4.10 -6.75 -8.85
CA GLY A 36 -4.55 -7.92 -8.10
C GLY A 36 -3.92 -7.99 -6.71
N GLU A 37 -2.62 -7.75 -6.59
CA GLU A 37 -1.92 -7.69 -5.31
C GLU A 37 -2.43 -6.53 -4.44
N ALA A 38 -2.61 -5.35 -5.02
CA ALA A 38 -3.20 -4.21 -4.32
C ALA A 38 -4.65 -4.48 -3.88
N GLY A 39 -5.45 -5.11 -4.74
CA GLY A 39 -6.82 -5.51 -4.43
C GLY A 39 -6.90 -6.53 -3.30
N ALA A 40 -6.02 -7.54 -3.29
CA ALA A 40 -5.93 -8.51 -2.20
C ALA A 40 -5.54 -7.85 -0.88
N ALA A 41 -4.57 -6.93 -0.90
CA ALA A 41 -4.17 -6.17 0.29
C ALA A 41 -5.31 -5.28 0.80
N LEU A 42 -6.09 -4.66 -0.09
CA LEU A 42 -7.25 -3.86 0.26
C LEU A 42 -8.37 -4.72 0.84
N GLY A 43 -8.64 -5.90 0.26
CA GLY A 43 -9.61 -6.87 0.79
C GLY A 43 -9.26 -7.29 2.22
N ALA A 44 -8.02 -7.72 2.45
CA ALA A 44 -7.54 -8.09 3.78
C ALA A 44 -7.50 -6.91 4.78
N ALA A 45 -7.38 -5.67 4.30
CA ALA A 45 -7.52 -4.49 5.15
C ALA A 45 -8.99 -4.23 5.50
N SER A 46 -9.91 -4.37 4.54
CA SER A 46 -11.34 -4.20 4.75
C SER A 46 -11.89 -5.22 5.75
N GLU A 47 -11.44 -6.47 5.66
CA GLU A 47 -11.84 -7.55 6.59
C GLU A 47 -11.40 -7.24 8.02
N ARG A 48 -10.14 -6.86 8.22
CA ARG A 48 -9.63 -6.43 9.53
C ARG A 48 -10.32 -5.20 10.10
N ILE A 49 -10.76 -4.28 9.23
CA ILE A 49 -11.57 -3.13 9.66
C ILE A 49 -12.94 -3.61 10.12
N GLY A 50 -13.57 -4.54 9.38
CA GLY A 50 -14.83 -5.17 9.78
C GLY A 50 -14.73 -5.81 11.17
N GLU A 51 -13.72 -6.66 11.37
CA GLU A 51 -13.45 -7.30 12.67
C GLU A 51 -13.23 -6.26 13.79
N ALA A 52 -12.48 -5.20 13.53
CA ALA A 52 -12.24 -4.14 14.51
C ALA A 52 -13.50 -3.35 14.86
N VAL A 53 -14.39 -3.14 13.88
CA VAL A 53 -15.69 -2.49 14.09
C VAL A 53 -16.61 -3.40 14.90
N GLU A 54 -16.65 -4.69 14.59
CA GLU A 54 -17.45 -5.68 15.33
C GLU A 54 -16.99 -5.74 16.80
N GLN A 55 -15.69 -5.85 17.05
CA GLN A 55 -15.14 -5.80 18.41
C GLN A 55 -15.46 -4.50 19.15
N ALA A 56 -15.46 -3.36 18.44
CA ALA A 56 -15.81 -2.08 19.03
C ALA A 56 -17.32 -1.96 19.35
N GLN A 57 -18.17 -2.69 18.62
CA GLN A 57 -19.60 -2.79 18.92
C GLN A 57 -19.88 -3.73 20.11
N GLU A 58 -19.11 -4.82 20.24
CA GLU A 58 -19.20 -5.73 21.40
C GLU A 58 -18.70 -5.08 22.70
N HIS A 59 -17.69 -4.22 22.60
CA HIS A 59 -17.11 -3.47 23.71
C HIS A 59 -17.16 -1.96 23.48
N PRO A 60 -18.36 -1.35 23.56
CA PRO A 60 -18.51 0.08 23.35
C PRO A 60 -17.74 0.85 24.43
N VAL A 61 -16.86 1.74 23.99
CA VAL A 61 -16.14 2.64 24.90
C VAL A 61 -17.11 3.68 25.42
N ASP A 62 -17.19 3.85 26.74
CA ASP A 62 -18.02 4.89 27.34
C ASP A 62 -17.48 6.29 27.03
N THR A 63 -18.25 7.04 26.23
CA THR A 63 -17.97 8.44 25.86
C THR A 63 -18.91 9.43 26.56
N SER A 64 -19.58 9.00 27.63
CA SER A 64 -20.50 9.85 28.38
C SER A 64 -19.79 11.06 29.00
N PRO A 65 -20.48 12.20 29.18
CA PRO A 65 -19.89 13.37 29.82
C PRO A 65 -19.42 13.07 31.24
N THR A 66 -18.14 13.28 31.51
CA THR A 66 -17.50 12.99 32.80
C THR A 66 -17.50 14.18 33.78
N ILE A 67 -18.36 15.18 33.57
CA ILE A 67 -18.38 16.45 34.32
C ILE A 67 -18.55 16.24 35.84
N PHE A 68 -19.21 15.16 36.25
CA PHE A 68 -19.48 14.84 37.67
C PHE A 68 -18.63 13.68 38.21
N GLU A 69 -17.65 13.21 37.45
CA GLU A 69 -16.79 12.09 37.84
C GLU A 69 -15.66 12.55 38.78
N ASP A 70 -15.16 11.65 39.64
CA ASP A 70 -14.06 11.96 40.55
C ASP A 70 -12.80 12.38 39.77
N ARG A 71 -12.21 13.50 40.16
CA ARG A 71 -11.01 14.05 39.54
C ARG A 71 -9.82 13.09 39.57
N THR A 72 -9.69 12.29 40.63
CA THR A 72 -8.60 11.31 40.76
C THR A 72 -8.73 10.20 39.72
N VAL A 73 -9.93 9.63 39.58
CA VAL A 73 -10.29 8.63 38.56
C VAL A 73 -10.06 9.17 37.15
N LEU A 74 -10.41 10.43 36.90
CA LEU A 74 -10.17 11.08 35.61
C LEU A 74 -8.69 11.23 35.28
N HIS A 75 -7.86 11.59 36.27
CA HIS A 75 -6.42 11.70 36.06
C HIS A 75 -5.77 10.35 35.73
N GLU A 76 -6.19 9.27 36.39
CA GLU A 76 -5.73 7.92 36.10
C GLU A 76 -6.14 7.47 34.68
N ARG A 77 -7.40 7.69 34.29
CA ARG A 77 -7.88 7.40 32.92
C ARG A 77 -7.08 8.16 31.86
N VAL A 78 -6.81 9.44 32.08
CA VAL A 78 -6.02 10.26 31.15
C VAL A 78 -4.57 9.81 31.07
N ALA A 79 -3.97 9.38 32.18
CA ALA A 79 -2.61 8.84 32.20
C ALA A 79 -2.51 7.59 31.31
N LEU A 80 -3.42 6.62 31.51
CA LEU A 80 -3.49 5.40 30.69
C LEU A 80 -3.68 5.70 29.20
N LEU A 81 -4.56 6.65 28.86
CA LEU A 81 -4.78 7.04 27.46
C LEU A 81 -3.56 7.72 26.84
N ARG A 82 -2.78 8.48 27.63
CA ARG A 82 -1.55 9.13 27.16
C ARG A 82 -0.45 8.11 26.89
N GLU A 83 -0.30 7.11 27.75
CA GLU A 83 0.63 5.99 27.55
C GLU A 83 0.29 5.24 26.26
N ALA A 84 -0.96 4.80 26.11
CA ALA A 84 -1.42 4.14 24.90
C ALA A 84 -1.29 5.03 23.64
N ARG A 85 -1.37 6.36 23.78
CA ARG A 85 -1.13 7.30 22.67
C ARG A 85 0.35 7.39 22.32
N ALA A 86 1.24 7.40 23.31
CA ALA A 86 2.68 7.44 23.13
C ALA A 86 3.17 6.20 22.39
N GLU A 87 2.73 5.00 22.81
CA GLU A 87 3.04 3.73 22.13
C GLU A 87 2.62 3.74 20.66
N ARG A 88 1.38 4.17 20.37
CA ARG A 88 0.91 4.30 18.99
C ARG A 88 1.71 5.32 18.18
N ALA A 89 2.17 6.41 18.81
CA ALA A 89 2.98 7.42 18.15
C ALA A 89 4.37 6.88 17.81
N GLU A 90 4.99 6.11 18.71
CA GLU A 90 6.27 5.45 18.47
C GLU A 90 6.16 4.41 17.36
N ALA A 91 5.13 3.57 17.37
CA ALA A 91 4.89 2.62 16.30
C ALA A 91 4.71 3.30 14.93
N ARG A 92 4.04 4.45 14.88
CA ARG A 92 3.93 5.27 13.65
C ARG A 92 5.28 5.83 13.22
N ARG A 93 6.08 6.36 14.14
CA ARG A 93 7.44 6.86 13.85
C ARG A 93 8.34 5.75 13.32
N ALA A 94 8.31 4.56 13.94
CA ALA A 94 9.10 3.41 13.51
C ALA A 94 8.76 2.98 12.08
N ARG A 95 7.46 2.92 11.74
CA ARG A 95 6.99 2.65 10.38
C ARG A 95 7.47 3.72 9.39
N TRP A 96 7.31 5.00 9.74
CA TRP A 96 7.73 6.11 8.89
C TRP A 96 9.24 6.07 8.61
N TRP A 97 10.06 5.83 9.63
CA TRP A 97 11.51 5.65 9.46
C TRP A 97 11.87 4.41 8.64
N GLY A 98 11.09 3.32 8.73
CA GLY A 98 11.20 2.17 7.85
C GLY A 98 11.05 2.56 6.38
N THR A 99 9.97 3.26 6.05
CA THR A 99 9.70 3.73 4.69
C THR A 99 10.74 4.74 4.21
N ALA A 100 11.09 5.73 5.05
CA ALA A 100 12.04 6.78 4.69
C ALA A 100 13.44 6.22 4.40
N ARG A 101 13.88 5.18 5.12
CA ARG A 101 15.13 4.47 4.82
C ARG A 101 15.09 3.76 3.48
N GLY A 102 13.95 3.21 3.07
CA GLY A 102 13.78 2.64 1.73
C GLY A 102 13.85 3.68 0.60
N TRP A 103 13.60 4.96 0.90
CA TRP A 103 13.70 6.07 -0.05
C TRP A 103 15.06 6.76 -0.03
N SER A 104 15.92 6.48 0.94
CA SER A 104 17.27 7.05 0.95
C SER A 104 18.14 6.42 -0.14
N LEU A 105 19.09 7.20 -0.66
CA LEU A 105 20.06 6.73 -1.65
C LEU A 105 20.79 5.47 -1.15
N ASP A 106 21.12 5.44 0.14
CA ASP A 106 21.79 4.31 0.79
C ASP A 106 20.90 3.05 0.84
N GLY A 107 19.61 3.21 1.14
CA GLY A 107 18.65 2.10 1.13
C GLY A 107 18.46 1.53 -0.28
N TRP A 108 18.33 2.40 -1.27
CA TRP A 108 18.23 2.00 -2.68
C TRP A 108 19.50 1.27 -3.18
N LEU A 109 20.68 1.73 -2.79
CA LEU A 109 21.96 1.10 -3.12
C LEU A 109 22.11 -0.26 -2.44
N ALA A 110 21.73 -0.39 -1.17
CA ALA A 110 21.78 -1.65 -0.42
C ALA A 110 20.89 -2.73 -1.05
N ASP A 111 19.66 -2.39 -1.44
CA ASP A 111 18.74 -3.32 -2.11
C ASP A 111 19.28 -3.81 -3.47
N ARG A 112 19.86 -2.90 -4.26
CA ARG A 112 20.51 -3.23 -5.54
C ARG A 112 21.70 -4.16 -5.37
N GLN A 113 22.51 -3.97 -4.33
CA GLN A 113 23.66 -4.83 -4.03
C GLN A 113 23.20 -6.23 -3.57
N ALA A 114 22.17 -6.31 -2.73
CA ALA A 114 21.58 -7.58 -2.29
C ALA A 114 21.01 -8.39 -3.46
N ALA A 115 20.36 -7.74 -4.42
CA ALA A 115 19.83 -8.39 -5.62
C ALA A 115 20.94 -8.95 -6.54
N ARG A 116 22.10 -8.29 -6.62
CA ARG A 116 23.26 -8.78 -7.39
C ARG A 116 23.93 -9.99 -6.77
N ARG A 117 23.96 -10.07 -5.44
CA ARG A 117 24.62 -11.15 -4.68
C ARG A 117 23.85 -12.48 -4.70
N LYS A 118 22.56 -12.44 -5.06
CA LYS A 118 21.68 -13.60 -5.20
C LYS A 118 21.64 -14.20 -6.61
N ARG A 119 22.35 -13.60 -7.57
CA ARG A 119 22.59 -14.15 -8.92
C ARG A 119 23.95 -14.80 -8.98
#